data_AF-A0A512JHW4-F1
#
_entry.id   AF-A0A512JHW4-F1
#
_cell.length_a   1.000
_cell.length_b   1.000
_cell.length_c   1.000
_cell.angle_alpha   90.00
_cell.angle_beta   90.00
_cell.angle_gamma   90.00
#
_symmetry.space_group_name_H-M   'P 1'
#
loop_
_entity.id
_entity.type
_entity.pdbx_description
1 polymer ?
#
loop_
_entity_poly.entity_id
_entity_poly.type
_entity_poly.pdbx_seq_one_letter_code
_entity_poly.pdbx_strand_id
1 'polypeptide(L)'
;MTAFATTPLKPALEAITDPTPHDRMTARVIEVGETTAGIAVPEHGGVRFYSSERSFDALDGTLFRSFEQATRAARERSRPGARSLRQQAPRLAAV
;
A
#
# COMPACT_ATOMS: atom_id res chain seq x y z
N MET A 1 -42.62 -39.12 -5.99
CA MET A 1 -42.39 -37.77 -6.54
C MET A 1 -41.76 -36.94 -5.44
N THR A 2 -40.45 -36.69 -5.50
CA THR A 2 -39.69 -36.00 -4.44
C THR A 2 -39.50 -34.54 -4.85
N ALA A 3 -40.02 -33.60 -4.04
CA ALA A 3 -39.88 -32.17 -4.29
C ALA A 3 -38.49 -31.68 -3.86
N PHE A 4 -37.72 -31.12 -4.80
CA PHE A 4 -36.49 -30.38 -4.49
C PHE A 4 -36.87 -28.98 -4.02
N ALA A 5 -36.59 -28.67 -2.76
CA ALA A 5 -36.70 -27.31 -2.24
C ALA A 5 -35.67 -26.42 -2.94
N THR A 6 -36.14 -25.47 -3.75
CA THR A 6 -35.31 -24.37 -4.25
C THR A 6 -35.03 -23.43 -3.10
N THR A 7 -33.88 -23.58 -2.45
CA THR A 7 -33.37 -22.58 -1.53
C THR A 7 -33.23 -21.26 -2.29
N PRO A 8 -33.82 -20.15 -1.83
CA PRO A 8 -33.58 -18.87 -2.48
C PRO A 8 -32.12 -18.51 -2.22
N LEU A 9 -31.32 -18.43 -3.30
CA LEU A 9 -30.05 -17.72 -3.30
C LEU A 9 -30.35 -16.26 -2.96
N LYS A 10 -30.33 -15.93 -1.67
CA LYS A 10 -30.20 -14.54 -1.21
C LYS A 10 -28.98 -13.97 -1.92
N PRO A 11 -29.13 -12.85 -2.66
CA PRO A 11 -28.06 -12.37 -3.51
C PRO A 11 -26.91 -11.93 -2.60
N ALA A 12 -25.74 -12.51 -2.79
CA ALA A 12 -24.47 -12.07 -2.19
C ALA A 12 -24.02 -10.70 -2.75
N LEU A 13 -24.97 -9.82 -3.12
CA LEU A 13 -24.74 -8.55 -3.79
C LEU A 13 -24.73 -7.36 -2.81
N GLU A 14 -25.11 -7.54 -1.55
CA GLU A 14 -25.14 -6.45 -0.55
C GLU A 14 -23.84 -6.32 0.28
N ALA A 15 -22.90 -7.26 0.15
CA ALA A 15 -21.69 -7.28 0.98
C ALA A 15 -20.49 -6.52 0.37
N ILE A 16 -20.74 -5.51 -0.48
CA ILE A 16 -19.66 -4.71 -1.10
C ILE A 16 -19.32 -3.46 -0.26
N THR A 17 -20.09 -3.16 0.80
CA THR A 17 -19.89 -1.95 1.64
C THR A 17 -19.48 -2.26 3.08
N ASP A 18 -19.48 -3.52 3.52
CA ASP A 18 -18.96 -3.86 4.84
C ASP A 18 -17.47 -4.18 4.73
N PRO A 19 -16.54 -3.35 5.27
CA PRO A 19 -15.13 -3.70 5.30
C PRO A 19 -14.97 -4.92 6.19
N THR A 20 -14.94 -6.08 5.56
CA THR A 20 -14.72 -7.36 6.21
C THR A 20 -13.47 -7.28 7.09
N PRO A 21 -13.45 -7.89 8.29
CA PRO A 21 -12.33 -7.77 9.22
C PRO A 21 -10.97 -8.19 8.64
N HIS A 22 -10.98 -9.05 7.60
CA HIS A 22 -9.77 -9.47 6.90
C HIS A 22 -9.08 -8.34 6.15
N ASP A 23 -9.79 -7.31 5.68
CA ASP A 23 -9.16 -6.14 5.06
C ASP A 23 -8.20 -5.42 6.05
N ARG A 24 -8.46 -5.50 7.36
CA ARG A 24 -7.55 -4.92 8.37
C ARG A 24 -6.27 -5.72 8.60
N MET A 25 -6.23 -6.98 8.13
CA MET A 25 -5.08 -7.90 8.29
C MET A 25 -4.42 -8.25 6.94
N THR A 26 -4.92 -7.73 5.82
CA THR A 26 -4.30 -7.90 4.50
C THR A 26 -3.23 -6.85 4.26
N ALA A 27 -2.20 -7.23 3.50
CA ALA A 27 -1.27 -6.27 2.95
C ALA A 27 -1.98 -5.34 1.96
N ARG A 28 -1.64 -4.06 1.98
CA ARG A 28 -2.26 -3.04 1.13
C ARG A 28 -1.21 -2.29 0.34
N VAL A 29 -1.46 -2.11 -0.95
CA VAL A 29 -0.63 -1.25 -1.80
C VAL A 29 -0.89 0.21 -1.42
N ILE A 30 0.18 0.98 -1.31
CA ILE A 30 0.15 2.42 -1.06
C ILE A 30 0.57 3.13 -2.34
N GLU A 31 -0.33 3.93 -2.88
CA GLU A 31 -0.12 4.75 -4.06
C GLU A 31 -0.10 6.22 -3.67
N VAL A 32 0.81 6.98 -4.29
CA VAL A 32 0.99 8.40 -4.04
C VAL A 32 1.08 9.12 -5.37
N GLY A 33 0.04 9.89 -5.69
CA GLY A 33 -0.10 10.48 -7.03
C GLY A 33 -0.26 9.38 -8.06
N GLU A 34 0.61 9.38 -9.07
CA GLU A 34 0.64 8.37 -10.15
C GLU A 34 1.67 7.26 -9.90
N THR A 35 2.34 7.26 -8.74
CA THR A 35 3.42 6.31 -8.43
C THR A 35 2.97 5.37 -7.32
N THR A 36 3.12 4.06 -7.54
CA THR A 36 3.08 3.07 -6.47
C THR A 36 4.27 3.30 -5.55
N ALA A 37 4.02 3.67 -4.30
CA ALA A 37 5.06 3.96 -3.32
C ALA A 37 5.60 2.69 -2.67
N GLY A 38 4.71 1.72 -2.43
CA GLY A 38 5.09 0.45 -1.82
C GLY A 38 3.89 -0.38 -1.37
N ILE A 39 4.16 -1.42 -0.60
CA ILE A 39 3.16 -2.25 0.07
C ILE A 39 3.32 -2.14 1.58
N ALA A 40 2.22 -1.95 2.29
CA ALA A 40 2.16 -2.01 3.74
C ALA A 40 1.61 -3.38 4.18
N VAL A 41 2.39 -4.11 4.96
CA VAL A 41 2.06 -5.45 5.45
C VAL A 41 1.77 -5.37 6.95
N PRO A 42 0.59 -5.77 7.42
CA PRO A 42 0.31 -5.87 8.85
C PRO A 42 1.32 -6.79 9.56
N GLU A 43 1.89 -6.30 10.65
CA GLU A 43 2.80 -7.05 11.53
C GLU A 43 2.35 -6.93 12.99
N HIS A 44 2.96 -7.73 13.87
CA HIS A 44 2.71 -7.64 15.31
C HIS A 44 3.06 -6.25 15.84
N GLY A 45 2.04 -5.42 16.08
CA GLY A 45 2.20 -4.07 16.62
C GLY A 45 2.16 -2.93 15.60
N GLY A 46 1.85 -3.21 14.33
CA GLY A 46 1.76 -2.15 13.32
C GLY A 46 1.67 -2.64 11.89
N VAL A 47 2.25 -1.86 10.97
CA VAL A 47 2.37 -2.21 9.55
C VAL A 47 3.80 -1.94 9.09
N ARG A 48 4.42 -2.90 8.44
CA ARG A 48 5.73 -2.71 7.83
C ARG A 48 5.57 -2.26 6.39
N PHE A 49 6.29 -1.21 6.02
CA PHE A 49 6.30 -0.69 4.66
C PHE A 49 7.44 -1.32 3.86
N TYR A 50 7.17 -1.71 2.62
CA TYR A 50 8.16 -2.15 1.65
C TYR A 50 8.08 -1.27 0.41
N SER A 51 9.18 -0.63 0.04
CA SER A 51 9.21 0.31 -1.08
C SER A 51 9.14 -0.40 -2.43
N SER A 52 8.41 0.19 -3.39
CA SER A 52 8.42 -0.25 -4.79
C SER A 52 9.30 0.62 -5.69
N GLU A 53 9.71 1.81 -5.24
CA GLU A 53 10.52 2.75 -6.02
C GLU A 53 11.59 3.43 -5.16
N ARG A 54 12.73 3.80 -5.78
CA ARG A 54 13.89 4.36 -5.08
C ARG A 54 13.58 5.60 -4.26
N SER A 55 12.63 6.41 -4.72
CA SER A 55 12.11 7.60 -4.02
C SER A 55 11.66 7.30 -2.59
N PHE A 56 11.21 6.06 -2.33
CA PHE A 56 10.68 5.57 -1.05
C PHE A 56 11.62 4.63 -0.29
N ASP A 57 12.83 4.30 -0.78
CA ASP A 57 13.79 3.37 -0.13
C ASP A 57 14.04 3.69 1.36
N ALA A 58 13.98 4.96 1.72
CA ALA A 58 14.22 5.40 3.10
C ALA A 58 13.01 5.21 4.04
N LEU A 59 11.92 4.60 3.55
CA LEU A 59 10.81 4.06 4.34
C LEU A 59 10.81 2.52 4.32
N ASP A 60 11.68 1.89 3.53
CA ASP A 60 11.72 0.44 3.36
C ASP A 60 12.00 -0.26 4.69
N GLY A 61 11.26 -1.33 4.96
CA GLY A 61 11.31 -2.10 6.20
C GLY A 61 10.85 -1.36 7.46
N THR A 62 10.41 -0.10 7.37
CA THR A 62 10.00 0.70 8.53
C THR A 62 8.65 0.20 9.08
N LEU A 63 8.59 -0.05 10.39
CA LEU A 63 7.36 -0.41 11.10
C LEU A 63 6.62 0.87 11.55
N PHE A 64 5.45 1.10 10.97
CA PHE A 64 4.55 2.17 11.32
C PHE A 64 3.44 1.68 12.25
N ARG A 65 2.86 2.58 13.05
CA ARG A 65 1.75 2.28 13.95
C ARG A 65 0.44 2.00 13.21
N SER A 66 0.30 2.47 11.99
CA SER A 66 -0.90 2.27 11.16
C SER A 66 -0.60 2.47 9.67
N PHE A 67 -1.51 1.96 8.83
CA PHE A 67 -1.52 2.22 7.38
C PHE A 67 -1.55 3.71 7.06
N GLU A 68 -2.34 4.51 7.79
CA GLU A 68 -2.43 5.95 7.57
C GLU A 68 -1.08 6.63 7.79
N GLN A 69 -0.33 6.20 8.82
CA GLN A 69 1.00 6.74 9.10
C GLN A 69 1.98 6.39 7.97
N ALA A 70 1.95 5.15 7.48
CA ALA A 70 2.77 4.73 6.33
C ALA A 70 2.43 5.54 5.07
N THR A 71 1.15 5.74 4.77
CA THR A 71 0.68 6.55 3.64
C THR A 71 1.11 8.01 3.76
N ARG A 72 1.03 8.58 4.97
CA ARG A 72 1.48 9.96 5.22
C ARG A 72 2.99 10.10 4.99
N ALA A 73 3.79 9.18 5.52
CA ALA A 73 5.23 9.18 5.30
C ALA A 73 5.57 9.06 3.81
N ALA A 74 4.88 8.19 3.07
CA ALA A 74 5.04 8.07 1.62
C ALA A 74 4.71 9.39 0.90
N ARG A 75 3.59 10.03 1.22
CA ARG A 75 3.21 11.35 0.67
C ARG A 75 4.22 12.45 0.96
N GLU A 76 4.88 12.42 2.11
CA GLU A 76 5.94 13.37 2.43
C GLU A 76 7.19 13.15 1.57
N ARG A 77 7.53 11.90 1.24
CA ARG A 77 8.66 11.57 0.36
C ARG A 77 8.42 11.88 -1.11
N SER A 78 7.16 11.79 -1.56
CA SER A 78 6.82 12.12 -2.95
C SER A 78 6.81 13.61 -3.23
N ARG A 79 6.82 14.47 -2.20
CA ARG A 79 6.81 15.92 -2.39
C ARG A 79 8.08 16.35 -3.13
N PRO A 80 7.95 17.04 -4.27
CA PRO A 80 9.08 17.54 -5.03
C PRO A 80 9.78 18.63 -4.20
N GLY A 81 10.86 18.25 -3.53
CA GLY A 81 11.63 19.17 -2.68
C GLY A 81 12.85 18.55 -2.01
N ALA A 82 12.89 17.21 -1.83
CA ALA A 82 13.96 16.58 -1.05
C ALA A 82 15.07 15.89 -1.87
N ARG A 83 14.93 15.68 -3.20
CA ARG A 83 15.87 14.84 -3.98
C ARG A 83 16.37 15.36 -5.31
N SER A 84 15.73 16.36 -5.90
CA SER A 84 16.05 16.78 -7.29
C SER A 84 17.44 17.42 -7.44
N LEU A 85 18.05 17.91 -6.35
CA LEU A 85 19.35 18.61 -6.41
C LEU A 85 20.57 17.72 -6.08
N ARG A 86 20.41 16.46 -5.67
CA ARG A 86 21.55 15.56 -5.37
C ARG A 86 21.80 14.47 -6.40
N GLN A 87 20.89 14.25 -7.35
CA GLN A 87 20.99 13.16 -8.33
C GLN A 87 21.40 13.61 -9.75
N GLN A 88 21.65 14.90 -9.98
CA GLN A 88 22.22 15.44 -11.22
C GLN A 88 23.75 15.67 -11.14
N ALA A 89 24.48 14.83 -10.41
CA ALA A 89 25.93 14.79 -10.61
C ALA A 89 26.20 14.03 -11.92
N PRO A 90 26.80 14.66 -12.94
CA PRO A 90 27.05 13.99 -14.21
C PRO A 90 27.99 12.82 -13.96
N ARG A 91 27.63 11.64 -14.50
CA ARG A 91 28.60 10.58 -14.69
C ARG A 91 29.69 11.15 -15.58
N LEU A 92 30.81 11.52 -15.00
CA LEU A 92 32.02 11.80 -15.75
C LEU A 92 32.37 10.52 -16.51
N ALA A 93 32.20 10.57 -17.83
CA ALA A 93 32.79 9.63 -18.74
C ALA A 93 34.31 9.67 -18.53
N ALA A 94 34.87 8.56 -18.06
CA ALA A 94 36.30 8.32 -18.14
C ALA A 94 36.55 7.52 -19.43
N VAL A 95 37.46 8.08 -20.22
CA VAL A 95 38.03 7.72 -21.53
C VAL A 95 38.45 6.27 -21.69
#